data_AF-A0A4Q6FPW5-F1
#
_entry.id   AF-A0A4Q6FPW5-F1
#
_cell.length_a   1.000
_cell.length_b   1.000
_cell.length_c   1.000
_cell.angle_alpha   90.00
_cell.angle_beta   90.00
_cell.angle_gamma   90.00
#
_symmetry.space_group_name_H-M   'P 1'
#
loop_
_entity.id
_entity.type
_entity.pdbx_description
1 polymer ?
#
loop_
_entity_poly.entity_id
_entity_poly.type
_entity_poly.pdbx_seq_one_letter_code
_entity_poly.pdbx_strand_id
1 'polypeptide(L)'
;MRQPPASGLSQSCEIIPLCVQEQIKMTLQEQMNNDMKDAMRAKDKFKLQVLRMVLSDFKYAMTAKERSDTLDDEAAGKVVKAYHKKLKKSYDAFPETETERRAEIAKEIEIVAAYLPPA
;
A
#
# COMPACT_ATOMS: atom_id res chain seq x y z
N MET A 1 -46.47 -25.83 -34.29
CA MET A 1 -46.20 -26.56 -33.02
C MET A 1 -44.70 -26.50 -32.80
N ARG A 2 -44.09 -26.14 -31.67
CA ARG A 2 -44.44 -25.54 -30.37
C ARG A 2 -43.07 -25.05 -29.81
N GLN A 3 -43.01 -23.92 -29.11
CA GLN A 3 -41.95 -23.70 -28.11
C GLN A 3 -42.33 -24.44 -26.80
N PRO A 4 -41.56 -24.27 -25.70
CA PRO A 4 -40.31 -24.90 -25.24
C PRO A 4 -40.70 -25.80 -24.02
N PRO A 5 -40.09 -25.82 -22.80
CA PRO A 5 -38.70 -25.73 -22.28
C PRO A 5 -38.36 -26.93 -21.31
N ALA A 6 -37.14 -27.00 -20.74
CA ALA A 6 -36.84 -27.59 -19.40
C ALA A 6 -35.31 -27.75 -19.20
N SER A 7 -34.67 -26.99 -18.30
CA SER A 7 -34.27 -27.43 -16.93
C SER A 7 -32.82 -27.95 -16.89
N GLY A 8 -31.93 -27.64 -15.93
CA GLY A 8 -32.06 -27.00 -14.62
C GLY A 8 -30.98 -25.93 -14.42
N LEU A 9 -31.19 -24.92 -13.58
CA LEU A 9 -31.27 -24.96 -12.11
C LEU A 9 -30.00 -25.49 -11.44
N SER A 10 -29.36 -24.57 -10.72
CA SER A 10 -28.52 -24.78 -9.53
C SER A 10 -27.18 -25.48 -9.82
N GLN A 11 -26.03 -24.92 -9.47
CA GLN A 11 -25.71 -24.59 -8.09
C GLN A 11 -24.69 -23.47 -8.03
N SER A 12 -25.04 -22.45 -7.24
CA SER A 12 -24.09 -21.70 -6.43
C SER A 12 -23.13 -22.69 -5.77
N CYS A 13 -21.86 -22.64 -6.15
CA CYS A 13 -20.80 -23.21 -5.33
C CYS A 13 -19.88 -22.04 -4.99
N GLU A 14 -20.25 -21.35 -3.91
CA GLU A 14 -19.26 -20.82 -2.98
C GLU A 14 -18.20 -21.91 -2.76
N ILE A 15 -16.94 -21.55 -2.97
CA ILE A 15 -15.80 -21.83 -2.10
C ILE A 15 -14.63 -21.20 -2.85
N ILE A 16 -14.27 -20.00 -2.41
CA ILE A 16 -12.96 -19.41 -2.63
C ILE A 16 -11.95 -20.50 -2.23
N PRO A 17 -11.12 -21.03 -3.13
CA PRO A 17 -10.06 -21.92 -2.71
C PRO A 17 -9.05 -21.07 -1.93
N LEU A 18 -9.09 -21.19 -0.60
CA LEU A 18 -7.93 -20.99 0.26
C LEU A 18 -6.83 -21.97 -0.19
N CYS A 19 -6.07 -21.64 -1.24
CA CYS A 19 -4.83 -22.33 -1.56
C CYS A 19 -3.98 -21.56 -2.58
N VAL A 20 -3.69 -20.29 -2.31
CA VAL A 20 -2.49 -19.65 -2.88
C VAL A 20 -1.90 -18.76 -1.79
N GLN A 21 -1.36 -19.38 -0.74
CA GLN A 21 -0.24 -18.80 -0.01
C GLN A 21 1.01 -18.97 -0.88
N GLU A 22 1.00 -18.30 -2.03
CA GLU A 22 2.20 -18.11 -2.81
C GLU A 22 3.02 -17.09 -2.02
N GLN A 23 4.00 -17.60 -1.28
CA GLN A 23 5.14 -16.82 -0.82
C GLN A 23 5.93 -16.37 -2.07
N ILE A 24 5.33 -15.48 -2.88
CA ILE A 24 6.09 -14.56 -3.70
C ILE A 24 6.86 -13.74 -2.68
N LYS A 25 8.19 -13.78 -2.71
CA LYS A 25 9.01 -12.70 -2.15
C LYS A 25 8.63 -11.42 -2.91
N MET A 26 7.50 -10.82 -2.54
CA MET A 26 7.11 -9.54 -3.08
C MET A 26 8.13 -8.54 -2.58
N THR A 27 8.72 -7.82 -3.52
CA THR A 27 9.56 -6.68 -3.15
C THR A 27 8.71 -5.70 -2.35
N LEU A 28 9.32 -4.92 -1.47
CA LEU A 28 8.62 -3.91 -0.68
C LEU A 28 7.80 -2.96 -1.58
N GLN A 29 8.32 -2.64 -2.77
CA GLN A 29 7.63 -1.85 -3.78
C GLN A 29 6.34 -2.53 -4.29
N GLU A 30 6.40 -3.84 -4.57
CA GLU A 30 5.24 -4.61 -5.03
C GLU A 30 4.18 -4.74 -3.93
N GLN A 31 4.62 -4.98 -2.70
CA GLN A 31 3.74 -5.05 -1.54
C GLN A 31 2.96 -3.73 -1.40
N MET A 32 3.65 -2.59 -1.39
CA MET A 32 3.01 -1.27 -1.31
C MET A 32 2.08 -0.96 -2.49
N ASN A 33 2.39 -1.46 -3.69
CA ASN A 33 1.49 -1.34 -4.85
C ASN A 33 0.20 -2.15 -4.67
N ASN A 34 0.29 -3.33 -4.06
CA ASN A 34 -0.87 -4.15 -3.77
C ASN A 34 -1.72 -3.56 -2.64
N ASP A 35 -1.09 -3.07 -1.57
CA ASP A 35 -1.77 -2.32 -0.50
C ASP A 35 -2.45 -1.04 -1.04
N MET A 36 -1.87 -0.37 -2.04
CA MET A 36 -2.52 0.78 -2.68
C MET A 36 -3.81 0.35 -3.41
N LYS A 37 -3.77 -0.77 -4.14
CA LYS A 37 -4.96 -1.33 -4.80
C LYS A 37 -6.01 -1.78 -3.78
N ASP A 38 -5.58 -2.34 -2.65
CA ASP A 38 -6.47 -2.71 -1.56
C ASP A 38 -7.13 -1.48 -0.93
N ALA A 39 -6.36 -0.43 -0.65
CA ALA A 39 -6.88 0.85 -0.16
C ALA A 39 -7.89 1.48 -1.14
N MET A 40 -7.72 1.29 -2.46
CA MET A 40 -8.72 1.70 -3.45
C MET A 40 -10.04 0.94 -3.30
N ARG A 41 -9.98 -0.37 -3.01
CA ARG A 41 -11.16 -1.21 -2.81
C ARG A 41 -11.86 -0.92 -1.50
N ALA A 42 -11.08 -0.74 -0.42
CA ALA A 42 -11.56 -0.36 0.90
C ALA A 42 -12.06 1.09 0.97
N LYS A 43 -11.80 1.91 -0.07
CA LYS A 43 -12.11 3.34 -0.14
C LYS A 43 -11.42 4.18 0.96
N ASP A 44 -10.29 3.69 1.45
CA ASP A 44 -9.44 4.37 2.43
C ASP A 44 -8.65 5.50 1.79
N LYS A 45 -9.26 6.69 1.70
CA LYS A 45 -8.63 7.87 1.08
C LYS A 45 -7.30 8.24 1.73
N PHE A 46 -7.22 8.12 3.05
CA PHE A 46 -6.04 8.48 3.82
C PHE A 46 -4.88 7.52 3.54
N LYS A 47 -5.10 6.22 3.72
CA LYS A 47 -4.09 5.17 3.44
C LYS A 47 -3.63 5.22 1.98
N LEU A 48 -4.56 5.43 1.05
CA LEU A 48 -4.27 5.60 -0.37
C LEU A 48 -3.36 6.80 -0.66
N GLN A 49 -3.58 7.94 -0.01
CA GLN A 49 -2.74 9.12 -0.18
C GLN A 49 -1.32 8.88 0.33
N VAL A 50 -1.17 8.29 1.52
CA VAL A 50 0.13 7.96 2.10
C VAL A 50 0.90 7.00 1.20
N LEU A 51 0.27 5.90 0.77
CA LEU A 51 0.90 4.91 -0.11
C LEU A 51 1.33 5.52 -1.45
N ARG A 52 0.52 6.40 -2.05
CA ARG A 52 0.89 7.10 -3.29
C ARG A 52 2.09 8.02 -3.12
N MET A 53 2.23 8.68 -1.97
CA MET A 53 3.39 9.53 -1.69
C MET A 53 4.67 8.68 -1.64
N VAL A 54 4.67 7.58 -0.89
CA VAL A 54 5.84 6.70 -0.80
C VAL A 54 6.19 6.06 -2.15
N LEU A 55 5.20 5.62 -2.92
CA LEU A 55 5.41 5.09 -4.27
C LEU A 55 6.00 6.14 -5.23
N SER A 56 5.67 7.42 -5.03
CA SER A 56 6.26 8.51 -5.79
C SER A 56 7.73 8.69 -5.41
N ASP A 57 8.06 8.65 -4.11
CA ASP A 57 9.44 8.70 -3.62
C ASP A 57 10.28 7.52 -4.13
N PHE A 58 9.71 6.32 -4.27
CA PHE A 58 10.37 5.20 -4.93
C PHE A 58 10.73 5.51 -6.39
N LYS A 59 9.82 6.10 -7.17
CA LYS A 59 10.10 6.51 -8.55
C LYS A 59 11.19 7.57 -8.64
N TYR A 60 11.20 8.52 -7.72
CA TYR A 60 12.27 9.50 -7.62
C TYR A 60 13.61 8.83 -7.31
N ALA A 61 13.65 7.89 -6.36
CA ALA A 61 14.85 7.15 -6.01
C ALA A 61 15.38 6.29 -7.19
N MET A 62 14.49 5.61 -7.93
CA MET A 62 14.83 4.84 -9.14
C MET A 62 15.50 5.73 -10.20
N THR A 63 14.93 6.92 -10.44
CA THR A 63 15.47 7.89 -11.40
C THR A 63 16.81 8.47 -10.95
N ALA A 64 16.97 8.72 -9.65
CA ALA A 64 18.15 9.37 -9.09
C ALA A 64 19.37 8.43 -9.00
N LYS A 65 19.18 7.14 -8.72
CA LYS A 65 20.28 6.22 -8.46
C LYS A 65 20.87 5.64 -9.75
N GLU A 66 20.06 5.01 -10.59
CA GLU A 66 20.58 4.20 -11.72
C GLU A 66 19.66 4.20 -12.95
N ARG A 67 18.69 5.12 -13.03
CA ARG A 67 17.71 5.20 -14.13
C ARG A 67 17.13 3.83 -14.50
N SER A 68 16.91 3.00 -13.48
CA SER A 68 16.48 1.61 -13.60
C SER A 68 15.02 1.50 -13.19
N ASP A 69 14.25 0.67 -13.88
CA ASP A 69 12.82 0.46 -13.61
C ASP A 69 12.55 -0.42 -12.37
N THR A 70 13.59 -0.90 -11.71
CA THR A 70 13.51 -1.77 -10.53
C THR A 70 14.20 -1.12 -9.33
N LEU A 71 13.53 -1.16 -8.18
CA LEU A 71 14.08 -0.71 -6.90
C LEU A 71 14.39 -1.94 -6.06
N ASP A 72 15.64 -2.09 -5.65
CA ASP A 72 16.05 -3.13 -4.72
C ASP A 72 15.37 -2.94 -3.34
N ASP A 73 15.11 -4.03 -2.63
CA ASP A 73 14.44 -4.00 -1.32
C ASP A 73 15.23 -3.16 -0.29
N GLU A 74 16.56 -3.17 -0.35
CA GLU A 74 17.38 -2.33 0.52
C GLU A 74 17.22 -0.84 0.20
N ALA A 75 17.12 -0.50 -1.10
CA ALA A 75 16.86 0.86 -1.54
C ALA A 75 15.43 1.30 -1.18
N ALA A 76 14.45 0.41 -1.33
CA ALA A 76 13.08 0.62 -0.90
C ALA A 76 13.01 0.92 0.60
N GLY A 77 13.63 0.08 1.44
CA GLY A 77 13.70 0.28 2.88
C GLY A 77 14.35 1.62 3.26
N LYS A 78 15.40 2.05 2.53
CA LYS A 78 16.03 3.38 2.73
C LYS A 78 15.06 4.52 2.43
N VAL A 79 14.28 4.43 1.35
CA VAL A 79 13.29 5.44 0.99
C VAL A 79 12.16 5.50 2.02
N VAL A 80 11.59 4.35 2.41
CA VAL A 80 10.54 4.30 3.45
C VAL A 80 11.05 4.89 4.77
N LYS A 81 12.27 4.54 5.18
CA LYS A 81 12.91 5.10 6.39
C LYS A 81 13.12 6.60 6.31
N ALA A 82 13.53 7.11 5.15
CA ALA A 82 13.68 8.55 4.92
C ALA A 82 12.33 9.28 4.98
N TYR A 83 11.29 8.71 4.36
CA TYR A 83 9.93 9.25 4.39
C TYR A 83 9.36 9.27 5.83
N HIS A 84 9.50 8.17 6.56
CA HIS A 84 9.10 8.09 7.97
C HIS A 84 9.81 9.16 8.84
N LYS A 85 11.11 9.39 8.61
CA LYS A 85 11.85 10.45 9.32
C LYS A 85 11.34 11.85 8.95
N LYS A 86 10.95 12.08 7.69
CA LYS A 86 10.34 13.33 7.23
C LYS A 86 8.99 13.57 7.92
N LEU A 87 8.15 12.55 8.04
CA LEU A 87 6.88 12.65 8.77
C LEU A 87 7.08 12.98 10.25
N LYS A 88 8.03 12.33 10.92
CA LYS A 88 8.38 12.64 12.33
C LYS A 88 8.83 14.09 12.51
N LYS A 89 9.68 14.59 11.60
CA LYS A 89 10.06 16.02 11.61
C LYS A 89 8.87 16.94 11.35
N SER A 90 7.97 16.54 10.46
CA SER A 90 6.74 17.29 10.20
C SER A 90 5.87 17.36 11.45
N TYR A 91 5.66 16.24 12.14
CA TYR A 91 4.89 16.17 13.37
C TYR A 91 5.42 17.11 14.46
N ASP A 92 6.75 17.19 14.59
CA ASP A 92 7.43 18.08 15.54
C ASP A 92 7.37 19.56 15.12
N ALA A 93 7.37 19.83 13.81
CA ALA A 93 7.29 21.17 13.26
C ALA A 93 5.87 21.77 13.30
N PHE A 94 4.81 20.95 13.39
CA PHE A 94 3.44 21.44 13.51
C PHE A 94 3.13 21.84 14.97
N PRO A 95 2.53 23.03 15.19
CA PRO A 95 2.22 23.52 16.52
C PRO A 95 1.14 22.67 17.19
N GLU A 96 1.16 22.60 18.53
CA GLU A 96 0.22 21.78 19.31
C GLU A 96 -1.24 22.22 19.17
N THR A 97 -1.46 23.46 18.75
CA THR A 97 -2.79 24.02 18.47
C THR A 97 -3.46 23.38 17.25
N GLU A 98 -2.69 22.78 16.33
CA GLU A 98 -3.21 22.03 15.19
C GLU A 98 -3.39 20.55 15.54
N THR A 99 -4.25 20.26 16.51
CA THR A 99 -4.46 18.90 17.04
C THR A 99 -4.92 17.91 15.98
N GLU A 100 -5.77 18.36 15.05
CA GLU A 100 -6.27 17.53 13.94
C GLU A 100 -5.14 17.14 13.00
N ARG A 101 -4.34 18.11 12.55
CA ARG A 101 -3.21 17.89 11.64
C ARG A 101 -2.13 17.01 12.27
N ARG A 102 -1.83 17.22 13.56
CA ARG A 102 -0.91 16.37 14.32
C ARG A 102 -1.43 14.93 14.39
N ALA A 103 -2.72 14.73 14.64
CA ALA A 103 -3.32 13.40 14.68
C ALA A 103 -3.30 12.71 13.32
N GLU A 104 -3.52 13.44 12.22
CA GLU A 104 -3.34 12.91 10.87
C GLU A 104 -1.89 12.45 10.66
N ILE A 105 -0.91 13.31 10.91
CA ILE A 105 0.51 12.96 10.70
C ILE A 105 0.93 11.78 11.58
N ALA A 106 0.43 11.68 12.81
CA ALA A 106 0.66 10.52 13.67
C ALA A 106 0.16 9.22 13.03
N LYS A 107 -1.05 9.22 12.47
CA LYS A 107 -1.58 8.06 11.75
C LYS A 107 -0.76 7.73 10.49
N GLU A 108 -0.26 8.73 9.77
CA GLU A 108 0.63 8.49 8.63
C GLU A 108 1.92 7.78 9.08
N ILE A 109 2.50 8.23 10.19
CA ILE A 109 3.70 7.63 10.79
C ILE A 109 3.45 6.17 11.12
N GLU A 110 2.32 5.84 11.75
CA GLU A 110 1.95 4.46 12.10
C GLU A 110 1.80 3.57 10.86
N ILE A 111 1.12 4.07 9.81
CA ILE A 111 0.96 3.32 8.55
C ILE A 111 2.33 3.05 7.91
N VAL A 112 3.19 4.06 7.82
CA VAL A 112 4.52 3.92 7.19
C VAL A 112 5.43 3.03 8.04
N ALA A 113 5.31 3.10 9.37
CA ALA A 113 6.10 2.28 10.29
C ALA A 113 5.89 0.77 10.07
N ALA A 114 4.71 0.35 9.61
CA ALA A 114 4.42 -1.04 9.28
C ALA A 114 5.24 -1.57 8.08
N TYR A 115 5.79 -0.69 7.24
CA TYR A 115 6.60 -1.03 6.06
C TYR A 115 8.11 -0.86 6.30
N LEU A 116 8.51 -0.49 7.53
CA LEU A 116 9.93 -0.44 7.85
C LEU A 116 10.47 -1.87 8.00
N PRO A 117 11.67 -2.16 7.45
CA PRO A 117 12.28 -3.46 7.67
C PRO A 117 12.49 -3.68 9.17
N PRO A 118 12.19 -4.87 9.71
CA PRO A 118 12.57 -5.22 11.07
C PRO A 118 14.09 -5.04 11.20
N ALA A 119 14.50 -4.30 12.24
CA ALA A 119 15.90 -3.95 12.48
C ALA A 119 16.77 -5.18 12.77
#